data_AF-A0A7V8Z9B0-F1
#
_entry.id   AF-A0A7V8Z9B0-F1
#
_cell.length_a   1.000
_cell.length_b   1.000
_cell.length_c   1.000
_cell.angle_alpha   90.00
_cell.angle_beta   90.00
_cell.angle_gamma   90.00
#
_symmetry.space_group_name_H-M   'P 1'
#
loop_
_entity.id
_entity.type
_entity.pdbx_description
1 polymer ?
#
loop_
_entity_poly.entity_id
_entity_poly.type
_entity_poly.pdbx_seq_one_letter_code
_entity_poly.pdbx_strand_id
1 'polypeptide(L)'
;MQIISRVSKTKPGDADRRAGERGAALITMLLVSVLLLAAGGALIMTTAMSATNAIDATAESQAYYAAEAGMQATLAVLRGNVAPNPLFDTSSASADANKISFRKAVNTPNLSRWLTYSTSTTYSSRVLLNGNASTYSPISGSAYSVTVSDPDNTSTVAFSVSGIFPTSTSSPQTSIIVGTTNSTMVTITYTAPAATTLTSSGDRPFGSFQLAVHNQFTATSTSLDIPFKLTISQTAPYPATTASPQTLVIDCRLVGVFSATNSTLNIVFPTLANNFNGVTYSRTFTQLPIALSGTTTITPITVTAPEPSRLKVQVIGYGPRGARKYMQMLISRFGLDYTARAAITLRGSDGTCSPMTFDVGNSSSYTYTGNDNAGGANLPAFAVTNTCDYTTAAPTTTNASQVTGNPPLDQASLSSLSSFLQSADSARAAVAALRELAKNQRYPDSCTGTVEACDRYFPAGTTPDTFGANTGDPSNGLITFVDGNAALPPGGGAGLLVVTGTLDMRGNADFKGLILVLGTGELLRDGGGNGTTLGSIVVAKFGATGDFLASSFNSNGGGTADVKYDSKWVERALSTTAPRVMGVSESEN
;
A
#
# COMPACT_ATOMS: atom_id res chain seq x y z
N MET A 1 1.29 94.34 -6.45
CA MET A 1 0.28 94.95 -7.34
C MET A 1 -1.00 95.14 -6.52
N GLN A 2 -1.46 96.38 -6.31
CA GLN A 2 -2.65 96.63 -5.49
C GLN A 2 -3.91 96.15 -6.22
N ILE A 3 -4.79 95.43 -5.53
CA ILE A 3 -6.17 95.22 -5.99
C ILE A 3 -7.11 96.01 -5.09
N ILE A 4 -7.96 96.79 -5.73
CA ILE A 4 -8.69 97.92 -5.13
C ILE A 4 -9.96 97.42 -4.42
N SER A 5 -10.07 97.74 -3.14
CA SER A 5 -11.34 97.65 -2.39
C SER A 5 -12.37 98.61 -2.98
N ARG A 6 -13.38 98.09 -3.68
CA ARG A 6 -14.63 98.81 -3.99
C ARG A 6 -15.74 98.39 -3.03
N VAL A 7 -16.00 99.22 -2.03
CA VAL A 7 -17.19 99.10 -1.19
C VAL A 7 -18.43 99.43 -2.03
N SER A 8 -19.28 98.44 -2.25
CA SER A 8 -20.58 98.63 -2.90
C SER A 8 -21.58 99.24 -1.91
N LYS A 9 -22.19 100.38 -2.27
CA LYS A 9 -23.30 100.94 -1.49
C LYS A 9 -24.57 100.11 -1.72
N THR A 10 -24.96 99.33 -0.71
CA THR A 10 -26.27 98.67 -0.68
C THR A 10 -27.40 99.69 -0.65
N LYS A 11 -28.44 99.48 -1.48
CA LYS A 11 -29.68 100.26 -1.42
C LYS A 11 -30.43 99.95 -0.12
N PRO A 12 -31.01 100.95 0.57
CA PRO A 12 -31.94 100.70 1.67
C PRO A 12 -33.28 100.24 1.08
N GLY A 13 -33.55 98.93 1.13
CA GLY A 13 -34.78 98.33 0.60
C GLY A 13 -34.94 96.82 0.84
N ASP A 14 -33.84 96.08 1.10
CA ASP A 14 -33.89 94.62 1.28
C ASP A 14 -33.95 94.16 2.76
N ALA A 15 -34.25 95.04 3.71
CA ALA A 15 -34.36 94.65 5.12
C ALA A 15 -35.57 93.74 5.39
N ASP A 16 -36.75 94.09 4.85
CA ASP A 16 -37.98 93.30 5.03
C ASP A 16 -37.96 91.96 4.28
N ARG A 17 -37.19 91.84 3.21
CA ARG A 17 -37.03 90.57 2.47
C ARG A 17 -36.31 89.49 3.28
N ARG A 18 -35.44 89.87 4.23
CA ARG A 18 -34.63 88.93 5.03
C ARG A 18 -35.38 88.29 6.19
N ALA A 19 -36.61 88.72 6.49
CA ALA A 19 -37.43 88.11 7.54
C ALA A 19 -37.92 86.70 7.12
N GLY A 20 -38.34 86.54 5.86
CA GLY A 20 -38.81 85.25 5.32
C GLY A 20 -37.70 84.22 5.10
N GLU A 21 -36.47 84.66 4.84
CA GLU A 21 -35.32 83.78 4.58
C GLU A 21 -34.87 83.00 5.83
N ARG A 22 -35.17 83.49 7.04
CA ARG A 22 -34.78 82.82 8.30
C ARG A 22 -35.45 81.46 8.50
N GLY A 23 -36.71 81.32 8.06
CA GLY A 23 -37.42 80.04 8.08
C GLY A 23 -36.85 79.05 7.08
N ALA A 24 -36.56 79.52 5.86
CA ALA A 24 -35.92 78.69 4.83
C ALA A 24 -34.52 78.23 5.25
N ALA A 25 -33.70 79.12 5.83
CA ALA A 25 -32.36 78.80 6.34
C ALA A 25 -32.38 77.82 7.52
N LEU A 26 -33.39 77.88 8.39
CA LEU A 26 -33.56 76.91 9.47
C LEU A 26 -33.93 75.53 8.90
N ILE A 27 -34.86 75.47 7.94
CA ILE A 27 -35.28 74.22 7.31
C ILE A 27 -34.14 73.58 6.51
N THR A 28 -33.35 74.36 5.76
CA THR A 28 -32.19 73.81 5.05
C THR A 28 -31.10 73.33 6.00
N MET A 29 -30.80 74.07 7.08
CA MET A 29 -29.86 73.58 8.11
C MET A 29 -30.36 72.32 8.81
N LEU A 30 -31.65 72.18 9.07
CA LEU A 30 -32.23 70.98 9.68
C LEU A 30 -32.18 69.79 8.71
N LEU A 31 -32.52 70.00 7.43
CA LEU A 31 -32.39 68.96 6.38
C LEU A 31 -30.94 68.52 6.16
N VAL A 32 -29.99 69.46 6.13
CA VAL A 32 -28.55 69.16 6.04
C VAL A 32 -28.08 68.40 7.29
N SER A 33 -28.55 68.79 8.48
CA SER A 33 -28.21 68.10 9.73
C SER A 33 -28.76 66.66 9.78
N VAL A 34 -29.98 66.42 9.27
CA VAL A 34 -30.56 65.08 9.13
C VAL A 34 -29.79 64.25 8.10
N LEU A 35 -29.38 64.84 6.97
CA LEU A 35 -28.54 64.19 5.97
C LEU A 35 -27.16 63.80 6.53
N LEU A 36 -26.52 64.69 7.29
CA LEU A 36 -25.23 64.41 7.94
C LEU A 36 -25.36 63.33 9.03
N LEU A 37 -26.44 63.34 9.80
CA LEU A 37 -26.73 62.30 10.79
C LEU A 37 -26.95 60.93 10.12
N ALA A 38 -27.72 60.89 9.03
CA ALA A 38 -27.95 59.68 8.25
C ALA A 38 -26.65 59.15 7.61
N ALA A 39 -25.84 60.03 7.03
CA ALA A 39 -24.53 59.68 6.45
C ALA A 39 -23.55 59.17 7.52
N GLY A 40 -23.50 59.82 8.70
CA GLY A 40 -22.69 59.38 9.83
C GLY A 40 -23.13 58.02 10.40
N GLY A 41 -24.43 57.81 10.55
CA GLY A 41 -25.00 56.51 10.96
C GLY A 41 -24.69 55.39 9.97
N ALA A 42 -24.85 55.65 8.66
CA ALA A 42 -24.52 54.70 7.61
C ALA A 42 -23.02 54.36 7.59
N LEU A 43 -22.13 55.35 7.78
CA LEU A 43 -20.70 55.13 7.86
C LEU A 43 -20.33 54.24 9.06
N ILE A 44 -20.86 54.53 10.25
CA ILE A 44 -20.62 53.71 11.46
C ILE A 44 -21.09 52.27 11.25
N MET A 45 -22.29 52.05 10.67
CA MET A 45 -22.77 50.71 10.35
C MET A 45 -21.87 50.00 9.33
N THR A 46 -21.43 50.69 8.28
CA THR A 46 -20.53 50.13 7.27
C THR A 46 -19.17 49.75 7.87
N THR A 47 -18.61 50.59 8.74
CA THR A 47 -17.37 50.28 9.47
C THR A 47 -17.55 49.10 10.43
N ALA A 48 -18.67 49.02 11.15
CA ALA A 48 -18.95 47.90 12.07
C ALA A 48 -19.16 46.57 11.32
N MET A 49 -19.86 46.57 10.19
CA MET A 49 -20.02 45.39 9.32
C MET A 49 -18.66 44.97 8.74
N SER A 50 -17.87 45.92 8.23
CA SER A 50 -16.52 45.65 7.70
C SER A 50 -15.60 45.03 8.76
N ALA A 51 -15.60 45.59 9.99
CA ALA A 51 -14.85 45.04 11.11
C ALA A 51 -15.32 43.63 11.51
N THR A 52 -16.63 43.38 11.51
CA THR A 52 -17.19 42.05 11.82
C THR A 52 -16.77 41.03 10.77
N ASN A 53 -16.91 41.37 9.48
CA ASN A 53 -16.48 40.52 8.37
C ASN A 53 -14.97 40.21 8.44
N ALA A 54 -14.13 41.19 8.77
CA ALA A 54 -12.70 41.00 8.92
C ALA A 54 -12.35 40.07 10.10
N ILE A 55 -13.05 40.18 11.23
CA ILE A 55 -12.88 39.31 12.40
C ILE A 55 -13.30 37.87 12.06
N ASP A 56 -14.45 37.69 11.43
CA ASP A 56 -14.98 36.35 11.15
C ASP A 56 -14.18 35.66 10.03
N ALA A 57 -13.72 36.39 9.00
CA ALA A 57 -12.76 35.88 8.00
C ALA A 57 -11.39 35.50 8.61
N THR A 58 -10.94 36.23 9.64
CA THR A 58 -9.73 35.87 10.41
C THR A 58 -9.95 34.59 11.22
N ALA A 59 -11.14 34.43 11.83
CA ALA A 59 -11.50 33.22 12.57
C ALA A 59 -11.61 31.98 11.67
N GLU A 60 -12.20 32.11 10.47
CA GLU A 60 -12.22 31.03 9.47
C GLU A 60 -10.81 30.67 9.00
N SER A 61 -9.97 31.67 8.67
CA SER A 61 -8.57 31.44 8.29
C SER A 61 -7.79 30.67 9.37
N GLN A 62 -8.00 31.01 10.64
CA GLN A 62 -7.39 30.26 11.74
C GLN A 62 -7.95 28.84 11.89
N ALA A 63 -9.24 28.60 11.61
CA ALA A 63 -9.80 27.26 11.57
C ALA A 63 -9.22 26.43 10.40
N TYR A 64 -8.96 27.06 9.25
CA TYR A 64 -8.29 26.43 8.10
C TYR A 64 -6.87 26.01 8.46
N TYR A 65 -6.04 26.91 8.98
CA TYR A 65 -4.67 26.57 9.43
C TYR A 65 -4.66 25.51 10.54
N ALA A 66 -5.66 25.51 11.41
CA ALA A 66 -5.78 24.46 12.43
C ALA A 66 -6.09 23.08 11.82
N ALA A 67 -6.96 23.02 10.81
CA ALA A 67 -7.20 21.79 10.06
C ALA A 67 -5.95 21.35 9.28
N GLU A 68 -5.19 22.28 8.70
CA GLU A 68 -3.94 21.98 7.99
C GLU A 68 -2.89 21.38 8.95
N ALA A 69 -2.70 21.99 10.12
CA ALA A 69 -1.82 21.45 11.17
C ALA A 69 -2.25 20.04 11.60
N GLY A 70 -3.55 19.76 11.67
CA GLY A 70 -4.06 18.41 11.96
C GLY A 70 -3.81 17.39 10.83
N MET A 71 -3.85 17.82 9.57
CA MET A 71 -3.45 16.96 8.44
C MET A 71 -1.95 16.65 8.48
N GLN A 72 -1.09 17.66 8.70
CA GLN A 72 0.35 17.47 8.79
C GLN A 72 0.75 16.60 9.98
N ALA A 73 0.13 16.79 11.15
CA ALA A 73 0.34 15.96 12.33
C ALA A 73 -0.07 14.50 12.06
N THR A 74 -1.22 14.27 11.42
CA THR A 74 -1.66 12.92 11.04
C THR A 74 -0.68 12.26 10.06
N LEU A 75 -0.18 13.02 9.08
CA LEU A 75 0.79 12.52 8.10
C LEU A 75 2.14 12.18 8.78
N ALA A 76 2.58 12.97 9.76
CA ALA A 76 3.76 12.66 10.57
C ALA A 76 3.59 11.37 11.39
N VAL A 77 2.41 11.16 12.01
CA VAL A 77 2.07 9.91 12.69
C VAL A 77 2.11 8.72 11.73
N LEU A 78 1.43 8.82 10.57
CA LEU A 78 1.37 7.74 9.57
C LEU A 78 2.73 7.44 8.93
N ARG A 79 3.66 8.40 8.90
CA ARG A 79 5.06 8.21 8.48
C ARG A 79 5.95 7.59 9.54
N GLY A 80 5.45 7.39 10.76
CA GLY A 80 6.23 6.87 11.89
C GLY A 80 7.15 7.90 12.56
N ASN A 81 7.00 9.19 12.23
CA ASN A 81 7.83 10.28 12.80
C ASN A 81 7.40 10.68 14.23
N VAL A 82 6.32 10.08 14.75
CA VAL A 82 5.77 10.34 16.08
C VAL A 82 5.66 9.01 16.80
N ALA A 83 6.27 8.90 17.98
CA ALA A 83 6.17 7.73 18.83
C ALA A 83 4.86 7.73 19.66
N PRO A 84 4.27 6.57 19.96
CA PRO A 84 3.09 6.48 20.79
C PRO A 84 3.40 6.72 22.28
N ASN A 85 2.42 7.24 23.02
CA ASN A 85 2.48 7.42 24.46
C ASN A 85 1.29 6.71 25.14
N PRO A 86 1.51 5.74 26.05
CA PRO A 86 2.80 5.09 26.31
C PRO A 86 3.28 4.25 25.12
N LEU A 87 4.59 4.01 25.06
CA LEU A 87 5.21 3.11 24.08
C LEU A 87 4.63 1.68 24.21
N PHE A 88 4.51 0.97 23.09
CA PHE A 88 4.19 -0.46 23.07
C PHE A 88 5.42 -1.32 23.34
N ASP A 89 6.57 -0.89 22.83
CA ASP A 89 7.88 -1.49 23.08
C ASP A 89 8.77 -0.44 23.76
N THR A 90 9.23 -0.74 24.97
CA THR A 90 10.04 0.17 25.78
C THR A 90 11.53 0.13 25.44
N SER A 91 11.98 -0.74 24.53
CA SER A 91 13.38 -0.85 24.12
C SER A 91 13.86 0.35 23.30
N SER A 92 13.01 0.91 22.44
CA SER A 92 13.28 2.13 21.68
C SER A 92 12.00 2.82 21.22
N ALA A 93 11.96 4.15 21.26
CA ALA A 93 10.88 4.94 20.68
C ALA A 93 10.73 4.71 19.15
N SER A 94 11.80 4.31 18.45
CA SER A 94 11.81 4.02 17.01
C SER A 94 11.48 2.56 16.65
N ALA A 95 11.25 1.68 17.63
CA ALA A 95 10.97 0.26 17.38
C ALA A 95 9.75 0.05 16.48
N ASP A 96 9.76 -0.98 15.62
CA ASP A 96 8.68 -1.24 14.65
C ASP A 96 7.31 -1.46 15.30
N ALA A 97 7.27 -1.97 16.53
CA ALA A 97 6.04 -2.10 17.32
C ALA A 97 5.39 -0.73 17.63
N ASN A 98 6.21 0.32 17.78
CA ASN A 98 5.80 1.70 18.05
C ASN A 98 5.35 2.46 16.80
N LYS A 99 5.85 2.08 15.62
CA LYS A 99 5.37 2.60 14.33
C LYS A 99 3.89 2.22 14.11
N ILE A 100 3.10 3.14 13.57
CA ILE A 100 1.68 2.91 13.26
C ILE A 100 1.55 2.14 11.93
N SER A 101 0.57 1.26 11.82
CA SER A 101 0.14 0.66 10.54
C SER A 101 -1.21 1.23 10.14
N PHE A 102 -1.63 1.04 8.89
CA PHE A 102 -2.91 1.56 8.42
C PHE A 102 -4.07 0.87 9.16
N ARG A 103 -3.96 -0.43 9.45
CA ARG A 103 -4.91 -1.15 10.30
C ARG A 103 -4.90 -0.65 11.75
N LYS A 104 -3.74 -0.33 12.35
CA LYS A 104 -3.68 0.31 13.69
C LYS A 104 -4.39 1.68 13.69
N ALA A 105 -4.21 2.48 12.64
CA ALA A 105 -4.83 3.80 12.51
C ALA A 105 -6.36 3.72 12.39
N VAL A 106 -6.90 2.74 11.66
CA VAL A 106 -8.35 2.47 11.57
C VAL A 106 -8.91 1.94 12.90
N ASN A 107 -8.15 1.10 13.61
CA ASN A 107 -8.54 0.59 14.92
C ASN A 107 -8.44 1.66 16.04
N THR A 108 -7.77 2.79 15.79
CA THR A 108 -7.71 3.95 16.71
C THR A 108 -7.95 5.23 15.88
N PRO A 109 -9.20 5.48 15.41
CA PRO A 109 -9.49 6.53 14.41
C PRO A 109 -9.02 7.93 14.77
N ASN A 110 -8.99 8.25 16.07
CA ASN A 110 -8.56 9.56 16.55
C ASN A 110 -7.03 9.68 16.74
N LEU A 111 -6.28 8.60 16.53
CA LEU A 111 -4.83 8.54 16.76
C LEU A 111 -4.41 8.94 18.19
N SER A 112 -5.27 8.73 19.19
CA SER A 112 -5.11 9.24 20.57
C SER A 112 -3.86 8.78 21.33
N ARG A 113 -3.18 7.73 20.87
CA ARG A 113 -1.88 7.31 21.43
C ARG A 113 -0.71 8.08 20.82
N TRP A 114 -0.88 8.71 19.67
CA TRP A 114 0.16 9.45 18.95
C TRP A 114 -0.08 10.97 18.94
N LEU A 115 -1.33 11.41 19.11
CA LEU A 115 -1.70 12.82 19.21
C LEU A 115 -2.12 13.18 20.64
N THR A 116 -1.58 14.27 21.17
CA THR A 116 -1.88 14.73 22.54
C THR A 116 -3.22 15.48 22.59
N TYR A 117 -4.28 14.76 22.90
CA TYR A 117 -5.61 15.34 23.13
C TYR A 117 -5.67 16.14 24.43
N SER A 118 -6.55 17.14 24.46
CA SER A 118 -6.82 17.99 25.62
C SER A 118 -7.29 17.18 26.82
N THR A 119 -6.74 17.48 28.00
CA THR A 119 -7.19 16.92 29.28
C THR A 119 -8.46 17.57 29.83
N SER A 120 -9.02 18.57 29.12
CA SER A 120 -10.29 19.21 29.50
C SER A 120 -11.46 18.25 29.33
N THR A 121 -12.30 18.13 30.36
CA THR A 121 -13.54 17.35 30.31
C THR A 121 -14.56 17.87 29.27
N THR A 122 -14.46 19.14 28.87
CA THR A 122 -15.35 19.78 27.88
C THR A 122 -14.83 19.67 26.44
N TYR A 123 -13.50 19.56 26.25
CA TYR A 123 -12.85 19.62 24.94
C TYR A 123 -11.89 18.45 24.67
N SER A 124 -12.12 17.31 25.32
CA SER A 124 -11.28 16.11 25.25
C SER A 124 -11.12 15.52 23.84
N SER A 125 -12.02 15.84 22.90
CA SER A 125 -11.92 15.47 21.49
C SER A 125 -11.02 16.38 20.66
N ARG A 126 -10.31 17.34 21.25
CA ARG A 126 -9.47 18.32 20.53
C ARG A 126 -8.00 18.22 20.90
N VAL A 127 -7.12 18.26 19.90
CA VAL A 127 -5.67 18.48 20.02
C VAL A 127 -5.43 19.98 19.94
N LEU A 128 -4.77 20.55 20.95
CA LEU A 128 -4.60 21.99 21.10
C LEU A 128 -3.32 22.45 20.41
N LEU A 129 -3.37 23.56 19.67
CA LEU A 129 -2.20 24.11 18.96
C LEU A 129 -1.41 25.11 19.82
N ASN A 130 -2.12 25.96 20.56
CA ASN A 130 -1.54 27.14 21.23
C ASN A 130 -1.79 27.16 22.76
N GLY A 131 -1.78 26.01 23.46
CA GLY A 131 -1.79 26.06 24.92
C GLY A 131 -2.21 24.79 25.67
N ASN A 132 -2.28 24.94 26.99
CA ASN A 132 -2.75 23.95 27.94
C ASN A 132 -4.30 23.88 27.89
N ALA A 133 -4.87 22.74 28.27
CA ALA A 133 -6.31 22.53 28.42
C ALA A 133 -6.99 23.54 29.36
N SER A 134 -6.25 24.10 30.32
CA SER A 134 -6.70 25.15 31.24
C SER A 134 -6.81 26.54 30.63
N THR A 135 -6.12 26.82 29.51
CA THR A 135 -6.11 28.13 28.84
C THR A 135 -6.90 28.15 27.53
N TYR A 136 -7.40 26.99 27.08
CA TYR A 136 -8.17 26.89 25.86
C TYR A 136 -9.61 27.40 26.03
N SER A 137 -10.04 28.29 25.14
CA SER A 137 -11.43 28.74 25.02
C SER A 137 -11.85 28.75 23.55
N PRO A 138 -13.07 28.31 23.20
CA PRO A 138 -13.60 28.43 21.84
C PRO A 138 -13.66 29.87 21.30
N ILE A 139 -13.54 30.87 22.17
CA ILE A 139 -13.56 32.30 21.79
C ILE A 139 -12.23 32.75 21.19
N SER A 140 -11.10 32.15 21.60
CA SER A 140 -9.74 32.65 21.28
C SER A 140 -8.70 31.58 20.92
N GLY A 141 -8.98 30.30 21.15
CA GLY A 141 -8.02 29.21 20.98
C GLY A 141 -8.24 28.39 19.70
N SER A 142 -7.14 28.00 19.06
CA SER A 142 -7.13 27.12 17.88
C SER A 142 -6.77 25.67 18.26
N ALA A 143 -7.45 24.72 17.65
CA ALA A 143 -7.31 23.29 17.91
C ALA A 143 -7.79 22.46 16.72
N TYR A 144 -7.54 21.15 16.70
CA TYR A 144 -8.08 20.26 15.66
C TYR A 144 -8.54 18.91 16.23
N SER A 145 -9.30 18.14 15.46
CA SER A 145 -9.63 16.74 15.75
C SER A 145 -9.53 15.89 14.49
N VAL A 146 -9.09 14.65 14.61
CA VAL A 146 -8.85 13.74 13.49
C VAL A 146 -9.75 12.51 13.59
N THR A 147 -10.23 12.03 12.45
CA THR A 147 -10.87 10.71 12.30
C THR A 147 -10.29 10.00 11.08
N VAL A 148 -9.68 8.84 11.28
CA VAL A 148 -9.16 7.95 10.23
C VAL A 148 -10.19 6.86 9.92
N SER A 149 -10.38 6.56 8.63
CA SER A 149 -11.29 5.53 8.15
C SER A 149 -10.73 4.79 6.94
N ASP A 150 -11.11 3.52 6.81
CA ASP A 150 -10.81 2.65 5.68
C ASP A 150 -11.95 2.75 4.64
N PRO A 151 -11.73 3.39 3.47
CA PRO A 151 -12.78 3.55 2.46
C PRO A 151 -13.13 2.25 1.74
N ASP A 152 -12.26 1.23 1.80
CA ASP A 152 -12.41 -0.05 1.10
C ASP A 152 -12.89 -1.18 2.04
N ASN A 153 -13.10 -0.87 3.33
CA ASN A 153 -13.53 -1.81 4.37
C ASN A 153 -12.68 -3.11 4.40
N THR A 154 -11.36 -2.95 4.34
CA THR A 154 -10.41 -4.07 4.19
C THR A 154 -10.39 -5.05 5.36
N SER A 155 -11.02 -4.71 6.48
CA SER A 155 -11.30 -5.57 7.63
C SER A 155 -12.27 -6.71 7.32
N THR A 156 -13.12 -6.56 6.31
CA THR A 156 -14.20 -7.52 6.03
C THR A 156 -13.75 -8.56 5.02
N VAL A 157 -13.48 -9.80 5.47
CA VAL A 157 -13.13 -10.93 4.60
C VAL A 157 -14.34 -11.82 4.43
N ALA A 158 -14.87 -11.93 3.21
CA ALA A 158 -15.99 -12.82 2.88
C ALA A 158 -15.51 -13.88 1.89
N PHE A 159 -15.65 -15.15 2.26
CA PHE A 159 -15.17 -16.28 1.47
C PHE A 159 -16.02 -17.54 1.65
N SER A 160 -15.92 -18.43 0.66
CA SER A 160 -16.37 -19.83 0.74
C SER A 160 -15.24 -20.76 0.34
N VAL A 161 -15.29 -22.00 0.84
CA VAL A 161 -14.29 -23.03 0.52
C VAL A 161 -15.00 -24.22 -0.10
N SER A 162 -14.51 -24.71 -1.23
CA SER A 162 -14.91 -25.98 -1.85
C SER A 162 -13.71 -26.90 -1.99
N GLY A 163 -13.96 -28.19 -2.19
CA GLY A 163 -12.91 -29.20 -2.25
C GLY A 163 -13.35 -30.33 -3.16
N ILE A 164 -12.49 -30.71 -4.11
CA ILE A 164 -12.81 -31.67 -5.16
C ILE A 164 -11.66 -32.66 -5.36
N PHE A 165 -12.03 -33.92 -5.64
CA PHE A 165 -11.13 -34.93 -6.16
C PHE A 165 -11.10 -34.80 -7.70
N PRO A 166 -9.94 -34.50 -8.33
CA PRO A 166 -9.84 -34.45 -9.78
C PRO A 166 -10.05 -35.84 -10.38
N THR A 167 -11.04 -35.96 -11.26
CA THR A 167 -11.34 -37.19 -12.01
C THR A 167 -11.12 -36.97 -13.51
N SER A 168 -10.90 -38.05 -14.27
CA SER A 168 -10.86 -38.02 -15.73
C SER A 168 -12.24 -37.73 -16.37
N THR A 169 -13.32 -37.81 -15.59
CA THR A 169 -14.68 -37.43 -15.97
C THR A 169 -14.92 -35.95 -15.70
N SER A 170 -15.73 -35.31 -16.55
CA SER A 170 -16.00 -33.86 -16.58
C SER A 170 -16.85 -33.30 -15.42
N SER A 171 -17.07 -34.06 -14.35
CA SER A 171 -17.90 -33.65 -13.21
C SER A 171 -17.11 -33.75 -11.89
N PRO A 172 -16.84 -32.61 -11.21
CA PRO A 172 -16.02 -32.60 -10.00
C PRO A 172 -16.68 -33.39 -8.87
N GLN A 173 -15.92 -34.33 -8.28
CA GLN A 173 -16.41 -35.18 -7.20
C GLN A 173 -16.01 -34.62 -5.83
N THR A 174 -16.96 -34.53 -4.89
CA THR A 174 -16.67 -34.24 -3.46
C THR A 174 -16.41 -35.51 -2.63
N SER A 175 -16.63 -36.68 -3.22
CA SER A 175 -16.30 -37.98 -2.63
C SER A 175 -15.59 -38.89 -3.63
N ILE A 176 -14.69 -39.74 -3.13
CA ILE A 176 -14.03 -40.76 -3.93
C ILE A 176 -14.04 -42.10 -3.18
N ILE A 177 -14.27 -43.19 -3.92
CA ILE A 177 -14.13 -44.55 -3.40
C ILE A 177 -12.75 -45.04 -3.80
N VAL A 178 -11.98 -45.52 -2.84
CA VAL A 178 -10.66 -46.11 -3.08
C VAL A 178 -10.62 -47.53 -2.54
N GLY A 179 -10.18 -48.46 -3.37
CA GLY A 179 -10.24 -49.89 -3.07
C GLY A 179 -10.38 -50.76 -4.31
N THR A 180 -10.24 -52.07 -4.12
CA THR A 180 -10.59 -53.06 -5.15
C THR A 180 -12.01 -53.58 -4.94
N THR A 181 -12.68 -53.96 -6.02
CA THR A 181 -13.99 -54.60 -5.98
C THR A 181 -13.89 -55.97 -5.30
N ASN A 182 -14.30 -56.04 -4.02
CA ASN A 182 -15.03 -57.13 -3.35
C ASN A 182 -14.76 -57.27 -1.84
N SER A 183 -13.76 -56.59 -1.25
CA SER A 183 -13.52 -56.65 0.21
C SER A 183 -13.05 -55.36 0.89
N THR A 184 -12.52 -54.39 0.15
CA THR A 184 -11.61 -53.38 0.73
C THR A 184 -11.87 -52.00 0.11
N MET A 185 -13.01 -51.38 0.43
CA MET A 185 -13.37 -50.05 -0.08
C MET A 185 -13.49 -49.01 1.03
N VAL A 186 -12.89 -47.85 0.84
CA VAL A 186 -13.04 -46.67 1.70
C VAL A 186 -13.61 -45.54 0.86
N THR A 187 -14.77 -45.03 1.25
CA THR A 187 -15.29 -43.78 0.71
C THR A 187 -14.71 -42.62 1.52
N ILE A 188 -13.96 -41.77 0.86
CA ILE A 188 -13.45 -40.51 1.41
C ILE A 188 -14.39 -39.41 0.91
N THR A 189 -15.05 -38.71 1.83
CA THR A 189 -15.94 -37.59 1.52
C THR A 189 -15.39 -36.31 2.10
N TYR A 190 -15.33 -35.24 1.30
CA TYR A 190 -15.07 -33.88 1.76
C TYR A 190 -16.39 -33.11 1.91
N THR A 191 -16.58 -32.47 3.05
CA THR A 191 -17.71 -31.59 3.34
C THR A 191 -17.20 -30.16 3.48
N ALA A 192 -17.66 -29.28 2.58
CA ALA A 192 -17.36 -27.86 2.62
C ALA A 192 -17.95 -27.17 3.88
N PRO A 193 -17.28 -26.16 4.45
CA PRO A 193 -17.86 -25.31 5.48
C PRO A 193 -18.90 -24.37 4.86
N ALA A 194 -19.80 -23.82 5.69
CA ALA A 194 -20.66 -22.74 5.25
C ALA A 194 -19.84 -21.49 4.85
N ALA A 195 -20.33 -20.76 3.85
CA ALA A 195 -19.75 -19.47 3.47
C ALA A 195 -19.70 -18.53 4.69
N THR A 196 -18.57 -17.85 4.87
CA THR A 196 -18.24 -17.14 6.10
C THR A 196 -17.83 -15.70 5.80
N THR A 197 -18.34 -14.77 6.62
CA THR A 197 -17.87 -13.38 6.66
C THR A 197 -17.20 -13.12 8.01
N LEU A 198 -16.00 -12.55 7.95
CA LEU A 198 -15.19 -12.12 9.08
C LEU A 198 -15.12 -10.59 9.06
N THR A 199 -15.42 -9.93 10.17
CA THR A 199 -15.27 -8.47 10.36
C THR A 199 -13.93 -8.06 10.95
N SER A 200 -13.10 -9.04 11.30
CA SER A 200 -11.70 -8.94 11.69
C SER A 200 -11.02 -10.30 11.49
N SER A 201 -9.69 -10.35 11.47
CA SER A 201 -8.92 -11.59 11.40
C SER A 201 -9.36 -12.61 12.46
N GLY A 202 -9.39 -13.90 12.13
CA GLY A 202 -9.79 -14.96 13.05
C GLY A 202 -9.76 -16.38 12.46
N ASP A 203 -9.87 -17.37 13.33
CA ASP A 203 -9.77 -18.78 12.93
C ASP A 203 -11.09 -19.33 12.37
N ARG A 204 -11.01 -20.09 11.27
CA ARG A 204 -12.16 -20.77 10.65
C ARG A 204 -11.78 -22.17 10.15
N PRO A 205 -12.71 -23.13 10.17
CA PRO A 205 -12.48 -24.44 9.58
C PRO A 205 -12.56 -24.39 8.05
N PHE A 206 -11.69 -25.11 7.36
CA PHE A 206 -11.70 -25.25 5.90
C PHE A 206 -12.48 -26.49 5.43
N GLY A 207 -13.56 -26.81 6.14
CA GLY A 207 -14.35 -28.03 5.92
C GLY A 207 -13.78 -29.24 6.66
N SER A 208 -14.26 -30.42 6.30
CA SER A 208 -13.89 -31.67 6.96
C SER A 208 -13.86 -32.87 6.02
N PHE A 209 -13.02 -33.84 6.36
CA PHE A 209 -13.01 -35.16 5.74
C PHE A 209 -13.74 -36.16 6.63
N GLN A 210 -14.53 -37.04 6.01
CA GLN A 210 -15.15 -38.19 6.65
C GLN A 210 -14.76 -39.45 5.87
N LEU A 211 -14.34 -40.49 6.59
CA LEU A 211 -14.06 -41.81 6.03
C LEU A 211 -15.18 -42.77 6.38
N ALA A 212 -15.69 -43.48 5.37
CA ALA A 212 -16.66 -44.56 5.51
C ALA A 212 -16.08 -45.86 4.93
N VAL A 213 -15.67 -46.76 5.82
CA VAL A 213 -15.12 -48.07 5.48
C VAL A 213 -16.26 -49.04 5.14
N HIS A 214 -16.24 -49.58 3.92
CA HIS A 214 -17.24 -50.54 3.43
C HIS A 214 -16.70 -51.96 3.62
N ASN A 215 -16.96 -52.53 4.80
CA ASN A 215 -16.49 -53.84 5.31
C ASN A 215 -14.97 -53.92 5.61
N GLN A 216 -14.58 -54.91 6.45
CA GLN A 216 -13.26 -54.94 7.09
C GLN A 216 -12.08 -55.10 6.12
N PHE A 217 -11.07 -54.25 6.32
CA PHE A 217 -9.83 -54.20 5.54
C PHE A 217 -9.03 -55.52 5.66
N THR A 218 -9.06 -56.38 4.63
CA THR A 218 -8.45 -57.71 4.71
C THR A 218 -6.96 -57.68 4.34
N ALA A 219 -6.10 -57.51 5.34
CA ALA A 219 -4.65 -57.74 5.37
C ALA A 219 -3.70 -57.03 4.38
N THR A 220 -4.08 -56.72 3.14
CA THR A 220 -3.18 -56.09 2.15
C THR A 220 -3.01 -54.59 2.38
N SER A 221 -1.77 -54.16 2.61
CA SER A 221 -1.44 -52.74 2.73
C SER A 221 -1.55 -52.04 1.38
N THR A 222 -2.41 -51.02 1.27
CA THR A 222 -2.54 -50.19 0.05
C THR A 222 -2.02 -48.79 0.33
N SER A 223 -0.97 -48.37 -0.40
CA SER A 223 -0.49 -47.00 -0.39
C SER A 223 -1.40 -46.11 -1.23
N LEU A 224 -1.72 -44.94 -0.70
CA LEU A 224 -2.65 -43.98 -1.29
C LEU A 224 -1.92 -42.68 -1.57
N ASP A 225 -2.09 -42.14 -2.78
CA ASP A 225 -1.56 -40.84 -3.17
C ASP A 225 -2.51 -40.23 -4.21
N ILE A 226 -3.43 -39.39 -3.75
CA ILE A 226 -4.55 -38.87 -4.55
C ILE A 226 -4.50 -37.34 -4.56
N PRO A 227 -4.56 -36.68 -5.73
CA PRO A 227 -4.66 -35.22 -5.78
C PRO A 227 -6.00 -34.74 -5.22
N PHE A 228 -6.01 -33.60 -4.55
CA PHE A 228 -7.20 -32.94 -4.03
C PHE A 228 -7.07 -31.44 -4.20
N LYS A 229 -8.03 -30.80 -4.86
CA LYS A 229 -8.01 -29.35 -5.08
C LYS A 229 -8.96 -28.70 -4.07
N LEU A 230 -8.41 -27.86 -3.21
CA LEU A 230 -9.18 -27.00 -2.32
C LEU A 230 -9.25 -25.60 -2.91
N THR A 231 -10.45 -25.10 -3.19
CA THR A 231 -10.68 -23.80 -3.83
C THR A 231 -11.31 -22.84 -2.83
N ILE A 232 -10.69 -21.68 -2.66
CA ILE A 232 -11.22 -20.58 -1.85
C ILE A 232 -11.78 -19.52 -2.80
N SER A 233 -13.08 -19.26 -2.72
CA SER A 233 -13.77 -18.24 -3.50
C SER A 233 -14.03 -17.02 -2.61
N GLN A 234 -13.37 -15.90 -2.90
CA GLN A 234 -13.42 -14.67 -2.11
C GLN A 234 -14.26 -13.59 -2.79
N THR A 235 -15.06 -12.87 -2.00
CA THR A 235 -15.95 -11.78 -2.45
C THR A 235 -15.72 -10.44 -1.74
N ALA A 236 -15.00 -10.43 -0.61
CA ALA A 236 -14.53 -9.24 0.10
C ALA A 236 -13.16 -9.54 0.75
N PRO A 237 -12.27 -8.56 1.01
CA PRO A 237 -12.57 -7.13 1.14
C PRO A 237 -12.70 -6.32 -0.15
N TYR A 238 -12.07 -6.74 -1.25
CA TYR A 238 -12.19 -6.05 -2.53
C TYR A 238 -13.36 -6.66 -3.32
N PRO A 239 -14.55 -6.02 -3.38
CA PRO A 239 -15.61 -6.48 -4.24
C PRO A 239 -15.22 -6.28 -5.70
N ALA A 240 -14.98 -7.39 -6.39
CA ALA A 240 -15.66 -7.68 -7.65
C ALA A 240 -15.90 -6.49 -8.61
N THR A 241 -14.84 -5.81 -9.07
CA THR A 241 -14.89 -5.08 -10.36
C THR A 241 -15.17 -6.04 -11.51
N THR A 242 -14.86 -7.33 -11.32
CA THR A 242 -15.33 -8.48 -12.08
C THR A 242 -16.57 -9.09 -11.43
N ALA A 243 -17.65 -9.32 -12.16
CA ALA A 243 -18.91 -9.91 -11.66
C ALA A 243 -18.84 -11.40 -11.21
N SER A 244 -17.65 -11.93 -10.94
CA SER A 244 -17.36 -13.29 -10.49
C SER A 244 -16.52 -13.25 -9.20
N PRO A 245 -16.72 -14.19 -8.26
CA PRO A 245 -15.78 -14.39 -7.15
C PRO A 245 -14.36 -14.63 -7.67
N GLN A 246 -13.39 -14.09 -6.97
CA GLN A 246 -11.97 -14.34 -7.24
C GLN A 246 -11.56 -15.64 -6.53
N THR A 247 -10.85 -16.54 -7.20
CA THR A 247 -10.58 -17.90 -6.69
C THR A 247 -9.10 -18.20 -6.51
N LEU A 248 -8.71 -18.65 -5.31
CA LEU A 248 -7.42 -19.31 -5.04
C LEU A 248 -7.62 -20.83 -5.08
N VAL A 249 -6.79 -21.55 -5.85
CA VAL A 249 -6.75 -23.01 -5.86
C VAL A 249 -5.50 -23.48 -5.13
N ILE A 250 -5.67 -24.38 -4.16
CA ILE A 250 -4.59 -25.02 -3.40
C ILE A 250 -4.55 -26.50 -3.79
N ASP A 251 -3.52 -26.87 -4.55
CA ASP A 251 -3.25 -28.25 -4.94
C ASP A 251 -2.69 -29.03 -3.73
N CYS A 252 -3.57 -29.80 -3.09
CA CYS A 252 -3.26 -30.69 -1.96
C CYS A 252 -3.14 -32.14 -2.44
N ARG A 253 -2.65 -33.03 -1.57
CA ARG A 253 -2.62 -34.48 -1.81
C ARG A 253 -3.11 -35.22 -0.58
N LEU A 254 -3.89 -36.27 -0.75
CA LEU A 254 -4.16 -37.24 0.31
C LEU A 254 -3.13 -38.37 0.18
N VAL A 255 -2.23 -38.47 1.14
CA VAL A 255 -1.13 -39.43 1.17
C VAL A 255 -1.28 -40.33 2.39
N GLY A 256 -1.17 -41.63 2.22
CA GLY A 256 -1.35 -42.57 3.33
C GLY A 256 -1.08 -44.02 2.98
N VAL A 257 -1.27 -44.89 3.98
CA VAL A 257 -1.30 -46.33 3.83
C VAL A 257 -2.50 -46.85 4.62
N PHE A 258 -3.32 -47.69 4.00
CA PHE A 258 -4.34 -48.45 4.70
C PHE A 258 -3.91 -49.90 4.87
N SER A 259 -4.02 -50.46 6.06
CA SER A 259 -3.80 -51.88 6.38
C SER A 259 -4.65 -52.34 7.56
N ALA A 260 -4.75 -53.66 7.76
CA ALA A 260 -5.54 -54.27 8.82
C ALA A 260 -5.03 -53.97 10.26
N THR A 261 -3.77 -53.61 10.42
CA THR A 261 -3.12 -53.39 11.74
C THR A 261 -2.72 -51.95 12.00
N ASN A 262 -2.40 -51.17 10.95
CA ASN A 262 -2.11 -49.75 11.07
C ASN A 262 -2.53 -49.03 9.79
N SER A 263 -3.44 -48.07 9.90
CA SER A 263 -3.83 -47.22 8.77
C SER A 263 -3.58 -45.76 9.11
N THR A 264 -2.90 -45.05 8.23
CA THR A 264 -2.58 -43.62 8.37
C THR A 264 -2.93 -42.93 7.07
N LEU A 265 -3.75 -41.89 7.15
CA LEU A 265 -4.08 -41.05 6.00
C LEU A 265 -3.86 -39.60 6.41
N ASN A 266 -3.10 -38.84 5.63
CA ASN A 266 -2.84 -37.43 5.87
C ASN A 266 -3.31 -36.62 4.66
N ILE A 267 -3.99 -35.50 4.87
CA ILE A 267 -4.00 -34.44 3.85
C ILE A 267 -2.69 -33.65 3.96
N VAL A 268 -1.92 -33.67 2.88
CA VAL A 268 -0.68 -32.94 2.69
C VAL A 268 -0.99 -31.68 1.88
N PHE A 269 -0.66 -30.54 2.47
CA PHE A 269 -0.80 -29.22 1.87
C PHE A 269 0.59 -28.64 1.53
N PRO A 270 0.76 -27.85 0.47
CA PRO A 270 2.09 -27.45 -0.03
C PRO A 270 2.86 -26.43 0.84
N THR A 271 2.19 -25.45 1.47
CA THR A 271 2.82 -24.10 1.69
C THR A 271 2.98 -23.50 3.11
N LEU A 272 2.53 -24.15 4.20
CA LEU A 272 2.22 -23.58 5.54
C LEU A 272 1.25 -22.37 5.63
N ALA A 273 1.19 -21.50 4.62
CA ALA A 273 0.19 -20.44 4.49
C ALA A 273 -0.07 -20.15 3.01
N ASN A 274 -1.12 -19.41 2.69
CA ASN A 274 -1.35 -18.90 1.33
C ASN A 274 -1.89 -17.47 1.45
N ASN A 275 -1.39 -16.53 0.64
CA ASN A 275 -2.00 -15.21 0.53
C ASN A 275 -2.88 -15.15 -0.72
N PHE A 276 -3.96 -14.37 -0.68
CA PHE A 276 -4.78 -14.07 -1.84
C PHE A 276 -5.36 -12.67 -1.72
N ASN A 277 -5.02 -11.78 -2.67
CA ASN A 277 -5.43 -10.38 -2.64
C ASN A 277 -5.18 -9.70 -1.27
N GLY A 278 -4.04 -10.01 -0.63
CA GLY A 278 -3.67 -9.51 0.68
C GLY A 278 -4.28 -10.26 1.88
N VAL A 279 -5.31 -11.08 1.70
CA VAL A 279 -5.84 -11.97 2.75
C VAL A 279 -4.89 -13.15 2.94
N THR A 280 -4.43 -13.42 4.17
CA THR A 280 -3.57 -14.58 4.45
C THR A 280 -4.36 -15.69 5.13
N TYR A 281 -4.27 -16.90 4.59
CA TYR A 281 -4.83 -18.14 5.12
C TYR A 281 -3.70 -19.01 5.69
N SER A 282 -3.42 -18.85 6.98
CA SER A 282 -2.31 -19.52 7.68
C SER A 282 -2.75 -20.80 8.39
N ARG A 283 -1.90 -21.82 8.42
CA ARG A 283 -2.14 -23.09 9.13
C ARG A 283 -0.89 -23.51 9.91
N THR A 284 -1.09 -24.25 11.01
CA THR A 284 0.01 -24.69 11.89
C THR A 284 0.65 -26.03 11.46
N PHE A 285 0.15 -26.64 10.39
CA PHE A 285 0.53 -27.99 9.94
C PHE A 285 0.75 -28.04 8.42
N THR A 286 1.78 -28.76 7.95
CA THR A 286 1.88 -29.14 6.53
C THR A 286 1.07 -30.40 6.20
N GLN A 287 0.89 -31.28 7.20
CA GLN A 287 0.16 -32.53 7.11
C GLN A 287 -0.86 -32.62 8.25
N LEU A 288 -2.11 -32.93 7.93
CA LEU A 288 -3.16 -33.17 8.94
C LEU A 288 -3.60 -34.63 8.87
N PRO A 289 -3.41 -35.42 9.95
CA PRO A 289 -3.93 -36.77 10.03
C PRO A 289 -5.45 -36.81 9.97
N ILE A 290 -5.99 -37.64 9.09
CA ILE A 290 -7.40 -37.92 8.90
C ILE A 290 -7.74 -39.18 9.68
N ALA A 291 -8.66 -39.07 10.64
CA ALA A 291 -9.17 -40.19 11.41
C ALA A 291 -9.87 -41.20 10.49
N LEU A 292 -9.57 -42.49 10.70
CA LEU A 292 -10.12 -43.62 9.95
C LEU A 292 -11.63 -43.83 10.21
N SER A 293 -12.14 -43.23 11.28
CA SER A 293 -13.53 -43.24 11.68
C SER A 293 -13.92 -41.86 12.20
N GLY A 294 -15.15 -41.43 11.89
CA GLY A 294 -15.65 -40.10 12.25
C GLY A 294 -15.18 -39.01 11.27
N THR A 295 -15.14 -37.77 11.77
CA THR A 295 -14.97 -36.56 10.97
C THR A 295 -13.72 -35.79 11.41
N THR A 296 -12.81 -35.52 10.47
CA THR A 296 -11.60 -34.71 10.70
C THR A 296 -11.80 -33.32 10.12
N THR A 297 -11.88 -32.30 10.96
CA THR A 297 -12.02 -30.90 10.53
C THR A 297 -10.66 -30.29 10.21
N ILE A 298 -10.56 -29.54 9.12
CA ILE A 298 -9.36 -28.80 8.73
C ILE A 298 -9.30 -27.52 9.56
N THR A 299 -8.63 -27.56 10.73
CA THR A 299 -8.60 -26.47 11.72
C THR A 299 -7.37 -26.60 12.64
N PRO A 300 -6.81 -25.51 13.20
CA PRO A 300 -7.13 -24.10 12.94
C PRO A 300 -6.55 -23.62 11.59
N ILE A 301 -7.35 -22.84 10.86
CA ILE A 301 -6.87 -21.99 9.77
C ILE A 301 -7.13 -20.53 10.18
N THR A 302 -6.06 -19.79 10.41
CA THR A 302 -6.13 -18.37 10.77
C THR A 302 -6.27 -17.54 9.51
N VAL A 303 -7.43 -16.89 9.36
CA VAL A 303 -7.71 -15.98 8.25
C VAL A 303 -7.36 -14.57 8.69
N THR A 304 -6.38 -13.95 8.04
CA THR A 304 -5.90 -12.61 8.36
C THR A 304 -6.35 -11.63 7.29
N ALA A 305 -7.10 -10.60 7.69
CA ALA A 305 -7.53 -9.53 6.80
C ALA A 305 -6.35 -8.62 6.39
N PRO A 306 -6.32 -8.09 5.16
CA PRO A 306 -5.25 -7.21 4.71
C PRO A 306 -5.15 -5.89 5.49
N GLU A 307 -3.96 -5.31 5.46
CA GLU A 307 -3.75 -3.89 5.73
C GLU A 307 -4.44 -3.05 4.64
N PRO A 308 -5.10 -1.92 4.99
CA PRO A 308 -5.68 -1.01 4.01
C PRO A 308 -4.62 -0.49 3.03
N SER A 309 -4.93 -0.47 1.74
CA SER A 309 -4.08 0.13 0.69
C SER A 309 -4.12 1.66 0.72
N ARG A 310 -5.20 2.23 1.25
CA ARG A 310 -5.43 3.67 1.41
C ARG A 310 -6.28 3.98 2.64
N LEU A 311 -6.20 5.22 3.13
CA LEU A 311 -7.00 5.74 4.23
C LEU A 311 -7.65 7.07 3.84
N LYS A 312 -8.90 7.25 4.26
CA LYS A 312 -9.55 8.56 4.29
C LYS A 312 -9.39 9.15 5.69
N VAL A 313 -8.65 10.24 5.79
CA VAL A 313 -8.50 11.03 7.01
C VAL A 313 -9.39 12.25 6.91
N GLN A 314 -10.27 12.44 7.89
CA GLN A 314 -11.07 13.66 8.05
C GLN A 314 -10.51 14.46 9.23
N VAL A 315 -10.34 15.77 9.05
CA VAL A 315 -9.82 16.69 10.05
C VAL A 315 -10.79 17.85 10.21
N ILE A 316 -11.17 18.14 11.46
CA ILE A 316 -11.93 19.33 11.82
C ILE A 316 -10.96 20.30 12.47
N GLY A 317 -10.72 21.44 11.83
CA GLY A 317 -10.03 22.57 12.44
C GLY A 317 -11.01 23.45 13.19
N TYR A 318 -10.64 23.85 14.40
CA TYR A 318 -11.38 24.77 15.26
C TYR A 318 -10.59 26.06 15.39
N GLY A 319 -11.20 27.18 15.01
CA GLY A 319 -10.68 28.52 15.24
C GLY A 319 -11.40 29.25 16.38
N PRO A 320 -10.99 30.50 16.66
CA PRO A 320 -11.72 31.42 17.53
C PRO A 320 -13.20 31.58 17.17
N ARG A 321 -13.98 32.12 18.12
CA ARG A 321 -15.42 32.40 17.97
C ARG A 321 -16.27 31.19 17.53
N GLY A 322 -15.76 29.97 17.70
CA GLY A 322 -16.41 28.73 17.27
C GLY A 322 -16.30 28.42 15.78
N ALA A 323 -15.46 29.13 15.02
CA ALA A 323 -15.22 28.85 13.61
C ALA A 323 -14.73 27.41 13.40
N ARG A 324 -15.18 26.76 12.31
CA ARG A 324 -14.82 25.38 11.96
C ARG A 324 -14.50 25.27 10.48
N LYS A 325 -13.49 24.46 10.16
CA LYS A 325 -13.18 24.06 8.79
C LYS A 325 -13.04 22.55 8.72
N TYR A 326 -13.71 21.94 7.76
CA TYR A 326 -13.73 20.50 7.56
C TYR A 326 -12.88 20.16 6.34
N MET A 327 -11.77 19.47 6.55
CA MET A 327 -10.90 19.01 5.46
C MET A 327 -10.82 17.49 5.49
N GLN A 328 -10.57 16.91 4.32
CA GLN A 328 -10.28 15.49 4.20
C GLN A 328 -9.12 15.27 3.23
N MET A 329 -8.34 14.24 3.51
CA MET A 329 -7.27 13.78 2.63
C MET A 329 -7.35 12.27 2.44
N LEU A 330 -7.10 11.83 1.20
CA LEU A 330 -6.91 10.43 0.87
C LEU A 330 -5.41 10.15 0.85
N ILE A 331 -4.96 9.12 1.56
CA ILE A 331 -3.54 8.76 1.70
C ILE A 331 -3.34 7.32 1.21
N SER A 332 -2.39 7.09 0.30
CA SER A 332 -1.94 5.74 -0.06
C SER A 332 -0.91 5.21 0.94
N ARG A 333 -0.94 3.90 1.20
CA ARG A 333 -0.04 3.22 2.13
C ARG A 333 1.44 3.34 1.77
N PHE A 334 1.71 3.42 0.47
CA PHE A 334 3.03 3.57 -0.11
C PHE A 334 3.05 4.75 -1.11
N GLY A 335 4.24 5.29 -1.38
CA GLY A 335 4.47 6.29 -2.41
C GLY A 335 4.44 5.70 -3.81
N LEU A 336 4.98 4.48 -3.95
CA LEU A 336 4.88 3.64 -5.15
C LEU A 336 3.75 2.61 -4.99
N ASP A 337 2.83 2.58 -5.95
CA ASP A 337 1.85 1.50 -6.08
C ASP A 337 2.45 0.37 -6.94
N TYR A 338 2.68 -0.79 -6.32
CA TYR A 338 3.26 -1.96 -6.95
C TYR A 338 2.64 -3.24 -6.38
N THR A 339 2.32 -4.17 -7.26
CA THR A 339 1.96 -5.55 -6.92
C THR A 339 2.84 -6.46 -7.75
N ALA A 340 3.59 -7.35 -7.08
CA ALA A 340 4.45 -8.31 -7.77
C ALA A 340 3.61 -9.25 -8.64
N ARG A 341 4.03 -9.42 -9.90
CA ARG A 341 3.38 -10.33 -10.87
C ARG A 341 4.14 -11.65 -11.03
N ALA A 342 5.45 -11.63 -10.78
CA ALA A 342 6.34 -12.78 -10.73
C ALA A 342 7.53 -12.45 -9.80
N ALA A 343 8.43 -13.43 -9.57
CA ALA A 343 9.74 -13.14 -8.98
C ALA A 343 10.55 -12.18 -9.85
N ILE A 344 10.49 -12.35 -11.18
CA ILE A 344 11.11 -11.49 -12.18
C ILE A 344 10.06 -11.11 -13.24
N THR A 345 9.73 -9.83 -13.36
CA THR A 345 8.82 -9.29 -14.38
C THR A 345 9.61 -8.55 -15.45
N LEU A 346 9.54 -9.05 -16.69
CA LEU A 346 10.18 -8.47 -17.87
C LEU A 346 9.12 -7.71 -18.69
N ARG A 347 9.20 -6.39 -18.71
CA ARG A 347 8.32 -5.56 -19.53
C ARG A 347 8.83 -5.58 -20.96
N GLY A 348 8.05 -6.21 -21.83
CA GLY A 348 8.30 -6.29 -23.27
C GLY A 348 7.98 -5.00 -24.01
N SER A 349 8.31 -4.94 -25.30
CA SER A 349 7.98 -3.80 -26.17
C SER A 349 6.48 -3.67 -26.45
N ASP A 350 6.00 -2.44 -26.65
CA ASP A 350 4.59 -2.15 -27.00
C ASP A 350 4.31 -2.21 -28.52
N GLY A 351 5.34 -2.00 -29.33
CA GLY A 351 5.23 -1.85 -30.79
C GLY A 351 5.31 -3.18 -31.56
N THR A 352 6.09 -3.18 -32.65
CA THR A 352 6.37 -4.41 -33.40
C THR A 352 7.10 -5.44 -32.54
N CYS A 353 6.80 -6.71 -32.79
CA CYS A 353 7.38 -7.90 -32.15
C CYS A 353 8.91 -7.90 -32.21
N SER A 354 9.57 -7.27 -31.24
CA SER A 354 11.01 -7.27 -31.05
C SER A 354 11.30 -8.10 -29.81
N PRO A 355 11.76 -9.36 -29.96
CA PRO A 355 11.94 -10.24 -28.82
C PRO A 355 13.05 -9.73 -27.90
N MET A 356 12.82 -9.83 -26.60
CA MET A 356 13.82 -9.60 -25.55
C MET A 356 15.05 -10.51 -25.71
N THR A 357 16.18 -10.05 -25.18
CA THR A 357 17.33 -10.93 -24.94
C THR A 357 17.10 -11.66 -23.62
N PHE A 358 17.07 -13.00 -23.64
CA PHE A 358 16.69 -13.79 -22.47
C PHE A 358 17.50 -15.08 -22.37
N ASP A 359 18.28 -15.20 -21.30
CA ASP A 359 18.96 -16.43 -20.91
C ASP A 359 18.88 -16.61 -19.37
N VAL A 360 18.42 -17.78 -18.94
CA VAL A 360 18.40 -18.21 -17.53
C VAL A 360 19.58 -19.09 -17.15
N GLY A 361 20.47 -19.36 -18.11
CA GLY A 361 21.60 -20.27 -17.99
C GLY A 361 21.17 -21.74 -17.92
N ASN A 362 22.15 -22.62 -17.71
CA ASN A 362 21.97 -24.08 -17.75
C ASN A 362 22.37 -24.79 -16.44
N SER A 363 22.65 -24.04 -15.36
CA SER A 363 23.18 -24.61 -14.12
C SER A 363 22.05 -24.91 -13.13
N SER A 364 21.71 -26.19 -12.96
CA SER A 364 20.71 -26.67 -12.01
C SER A 364 21.07 -26.48 -10.52
N SER A 365 22.05 -25.63 -10.21
CA SER A 365 22.57 -25.37 -8.87
C SER A 365 21.98 -24.10 -8.24
N TYR A 366 21.47 -23.16 -9.05
CA TYR A 366 20.66 -22.03 -8.58
C TYR A 366 19.20 -22.21 -8.96
N THR A 367 18.30 -21.50 -8.27
CA THR A 367 16.85 -21.58 -8.48
C THR A 367 16.26 -20.19 -8.69
N TYR A 368 15.46 -20.05 -9.75
CA TYR A 368 14.45 -19.01 -9.92
C TYR A 368 13.13 -19.54 -9.40
N THR A 369 12.59 -18.97 -8.32
CA THR A 369 11.29 -19.41 -7.79
C THR A 369 10.29 -18.28 -7.58
N GLY A 370 9.10 -18.45 -8.15
CA GLY A 370 7.92 -17.65 -7.85
C GLY A 370 7.16 -18.12 -6.59
N ASN A 371 7.56 -19.25 -6.01
CA ASN A 371 6.99 -19.69 -4.73
C ASN A 371 7.38 -18.70 -3.62
N ASP A 372 6.41 -18.24 -2.84
CA ASP A 372 6.65 -17.18 -1.87
C ASP A 372 7.37 -17.70 -0.63
N ASN A 373 8.63 -17.30 -0.48
CA ASN A 373 9.48 -17.60 0.67
C ASN A 373 8.89 -17.08 2.00
N ALA A 374 8.01 -16.07 1.96
CA ALA A 374 7.30 -15.57 3.14
C ALA A 374 6.03 -16.37 3.52
N GLY A 375 5.62 -17.34 2.70
CA GLY A 375 4.42 -18.16 2.89
C GLY A 375 3.11 -17.56 2.33
N GLY A 376 3.19 -16.59 1.42
CA GLY A 376 2.03 -15.99 0.76
C GLY A 376 1.62 -16.70 -0.53
N ALA A 377 1.23 -15.92 -1.54
CA ALA A 377 0.76 -16.44 -2.81
C ALA A 377 1.95 -16.89 -3.67
N ASN A 378 1.96 -18.15 -4.12
CA ASN A 378 2.91 -18.55 -5.15
C ASN A 378 2.57 -17.81 -6.46
N LEU A 379 3.57 -17.14 -7.01
CA LEU A 379 3.54 -16.48 -8.29
C LEU A 379 4.32 -17.30 -9.34
N PRO A 380 4.34 -16.85 -10.60
CA PRO A 380 5.35 -17.25 -11.56
C PRO A 380 6.76 -16.87 -11.17
N ALA A 381 7.76 -17.64 -11.63
CA ALA A 381 9.15 -17.22 -11.54
C ALA A 381 9.41 -16.06 -12.52
N PHE A 382 8.89 -16.17 -13.74
CA PHE A 382 8.98 -15.13 -14.77
C PHE A 382 7.60 -14.69 -15.23
N ALA A 383 7.43 -13.38 -15.48
CA ALA A 383 6.28 -12.84 -16.22
C ALA A 383 6.77 -11.93 -17.35
N VAL A 384 6.14 -12.07 -18.52
CA VAL A 384 6.37 -11.27 -19.73
C VAL A 384 5.06 -10.68 -20.23
N THR A 385 5.11 -9.61 -21.02
CA THR A 385 3.91 -8.81 -21.32
C THR A 385 3.40 -8.90 -22.76
N ASN A 386 4.15 -9.51 -23.66
CA ASN A 386 3.73 -9.76 -25.04
C ASN A 386 4.02 -11.23 -25.45
N THR A 387 3.39 -11.68 -26.53
CA THR A 387 3.48 -13.07 -26.99
C THR A 387 4.86 -13.43 -27.51
N CYS A 388 5.62 -12.46 -28.03
CA CYS A 388 6.95 -12.69 -28.62
C CYS A 388 7.98 -13.02 -27.54
N ASP A 389 7.99 -12.25 -26.46
CA ASP A 389 8.82 -12.50 -25.29
C ASP A 389 8.42 -13.81 -24.60
N TYR A 390 7.12 -14.14 -24.58
CA TYR A 390 6.64 -15.45 -24.12
C TYR A 390 7.19 -16.59 -24.99
N THR A 391 7.17 -16.47 -26.32
CA THR A 391 7.74 -17.49 -27.22
C THR A 391 9.26 -17.62 -27.09
N THR A 392 9.97 -16.55 -26.75
CA THR A 392 11.42 -16.57 -26.49
C THR A 392 11.77 -17.20 -25.14
N ALA A 393 11.04 -16.88 -24.07
CA ALA A 393 11.31 -17.41 -22.73
C ALA A 393 10.81 -18.85 -22.51
N ALA A 394 9.67 -19.22 -23.10
CA ALA A 394 9.03 -20.51 -22.80
C ALA A 394 9.96 -21.73 -22.93
N PRO A 395 10.80 -21.88 -23.98
CA PRO A 395 11.67 -23.05 -24.13
C PRO A 395 12.67 -23.22 -22.96
N THR A 396 13.21 -22.11 -22.45
CA THR A 396 14.24 -22.09 -21.40
C THR A 396 13.68 -21.97 -19.99
N THR A 397 12.41 -21.57 -19.81
CA THR A 397 11.76 -21.55 -18.48
C THR A 397 10.92 -22.78 -18.18
N THR A 398 10.13 -23.31 -19.14
CA THR A 398 9.14 -24.36 -18.82
C THR A 398 9.75 -25.75 -18.69
N ASN A 399 10.92 -25.97 -19.29
CA ASN A 399 11.64 -27.25 -19.25
C ASN A 399 12.83 -27.27 -18.28
N ALA A 400 13.12 -26.14 -17.61
CA ALA A 400 14.32 -26.00 -16.79
C ALA A 400 14.04 -26.29 -15.32
N SER A 401 14.75 -27.27 -14.74
CA SER A 401 14.61 -27.68 -13.34
C SER A 401 14.91 -26.57 -12.33
N GLN A 402 15.72 -25.59 -12.73
CA GLN A 402 16.04 -24.38 -11.96
C GLN A 402 14.89 -23.36 -11.90
N VAL A 403 13.83 -23.47 -12.72
CA VAL A 403 12.71 -22.52 -12.75
C VAL A 403 11.46 -23.15 -12.16
N THR A 404 10.96 -22.59 -11.05
CA THR A 404 9.82 -23.15 -10.30
C THR A 404 8.79 -22.09 -9.95
N GLY A 405 7.51 -22.43 -10.01
CA GLY A 405 6.40 -21.50 -9.77
C GLY A 405 5.11 -22.06 -10.35
N ASN A 406 4.00 -21.36 -10.18
CA ASN A 406 2.71 -21.83 -10.66
C ASN A 406 1.96 -20.74 -11.45
N PRO A 407 2.06 -20.71 -12.80
CA PRO A 407 2.98 -21.48 -13.66
C PRO A 407 4.44 -20.99 -13.57
N PRO A 408 5.46 -21.70 -14.10
CA PRO A 408 6.84 -21.21 -14.12
C PRO A 408 7.04 -19.89 -14.91
N LEU A 409 6.28 -19.71 -15.99
CA LEU A 409 6.24 -18.51 -16.83
C LEU A 409 4.77 -18.09 -17.05
N ASP A 410 4.47 -16.80 -16.96
CA ASP A 410 3.14 -16.22 -17.25
C ASP A 410 3.22 -15.12 -18.33
N GLN A 411 2.16 -15.00 -19.13
CA GLN A 411 1.96 -13.88 -20.05
C GLN A 411 0.99 -12.87 -19.42
N ALA A 412 1.54 -11.92 -18.66
CA ALA A 412 0.76 -10.92 -17.95
C ALA A 412 0.10 -9.93 -18.92
N SER A 413 -1.20 -9.71 -18.79
CA SER A 413 -1.90 -8.65 -19.53
C SER A 413 -1.48 -7.27 -19.00
N LEU A 414 -1.41 -6.26 -19.86
CA LEU A 414 -1.02 -4.90 -19.45
C LEU A 414 -1.92 -4.33 -18.33
N SER A 415 -3.22 -4.62 -18.37
CA SER A 415 -4.18 -4.21 -17.33
C SER A 415 -3.98 -4.90 -15.97
N SER A 416 -3.24 -6.01 -15.91
CA SER A 416 -2.88 -6.68 -14.66
C SER A 416 -1.59 -6.14 -14.01
N LEU A 417 -0.85 -5.27 -14.72
CA LEU A 417 0.37 -4.66 -14.21
C LEU A 417 0.07 -3.40 -13.40
N SER A 418 0.96 -3.07 -12.48
CA SER A 418 0.97 -1.79 -11.77
C SER A 418 1.00 -0.62 -12.78
N SER A 419 0.31 0.48 -12.47
CA SER A 419 0.04 1.58 -13.41
C SER A 419 1.28 2.13 -14.12
N PHE A 420 2.42 2.24 -13.41
CA PHE A 420 3.68 2.69 -13.99
C PHE A 420 4.29 1.76 -15.05
N LEU A 421 3.86 0.50 -15.12
CA LEU A 421 4.29 -0.46 -16.14
C LEU A 421 3.31 -0.56 -17.32
N GLN A 422 2.18 0.16 -17.29
CA GLN A 422 1.19 0.11 -18.36
C GLN A 422 1.64 0.90 -19.59
N SER A 423 2.35 2.03 -19.42
CA SER A 423 2.97 2.80 -20.50
C SER A 423 4.35 3.35 -20.12
N ALA A 424 5.21 3.57 -21.12
CA ALA A 424 6.55 4.12 -20.91
C ALA A 424 6.54 5.55 -20.34
N ASP A 425 5.52 6.36 -20.65
CA ASP A 425 5.29 7.66 -20.00
C ASP A 425 5.09 7.52 -18.49
N SER A 426 4.29 6.52 -18.09
CA SER A 426 4.01 6.24 -16.67
C SER A 426 5.25 5.71 -15.95
N ALA A 427 6.08 4.91 -16.63
CA ALA A 427 7.38 4.47 -16.10
C ALA A 427 8.34 5.64 -15.91
N ARG A 428 8.45 6.53 -16.91
CA ARG A 428 9.27 7.75 -16.82
C ARG A 428 8.81 8.66 -15.67
N ALA A 429 7.50 8.82 -15.48
CA ALA A 429 6.94 9.56 -14.34
C ALA A 429 7.26 8.91 -12.99
N ALA A 430 7.18 7.58 -12.88
CA ALA A 430 7.54 6.85 -11.67
C ALA A 430 9.04 6.93 -11.35
N VAL A 431 9.92 6.80 -12.36
CA VAL A 431 11.37 7.00 -12.19
C VAL A 431 11.69 8.42 -11.72
N ALA A 432 11.04 9.44 -12.29
CA ALA A 432 11.20 10.82 -11.82
C ALA A 432 10.74 11.01 -10.37
N ALA A 433 9.59 10.45 -9.98
CA ALA A 433 9.10 10.52 -8.60
C ALA A 433 10.02 9.78 -7.61
N LEU A 434 10.54 8.62 -7.98
CA LEU A 434 11.49 7.85 -7.16
C LEU A 434 12.86 8.55 -7.06
N ARG A 435 13.29 9.26 -8.11
CA ARG A 435 14.50 10.10 -8.10
C ARG A 435 14.37 11.23 -7.09
N GLU A 436 13.26 11.97 -7.12
CA GLU A 436 13.02 13.06 -6.17
C GLU A 436 12.82 12.55 -4.74
N LEU A 437 12.18 11.39 -4.55
CA LEU A 437 12.13 10.74 -3.23
C LEU A 437 13.54 10.41 -2.71
N ALA A 438 14.41 9.82 -3.54
CA ALA A 438 15.76 9.42 -3.15
C ALA A 438 16.68 10.61 -2.79
N LYS A 439 16.48 11.78 -3.41
CA LYS A 439 17.14 13.05 -3.04
C LYS A 439 16.65 13.61 -1.70
N ASN A 440 15.42 13.29 -1.31
CA ASN A 440 14.81 13.77 -0.05
C ASN A 440 14.91 12.74 1.10
N GLN A 441 15.45 11.54 0.84
CA GLN A 441 15.64 10.49 1.83
C GLN A 441 17.12 10.40 2.23
N ARG A 442 17.38 10.59 3.52
CA ARG A 442 18.73 10.58 4.12
C ARG A 442 18.96 9.30 4.91
N TYR A 443 20.20 8.81 4.95
CA TYR A 443 20.59 7.71 5.83
C TYR A 443 20.48 8.13 7.32
N PRO A 444 19.80 7.36 8.22
CA PRO A 444 19.47 7.84 9.56
C PRO A 444 20.67 8.13 10.50
N ASP A 445 21.60 7.19 10.67
CA ASP A 445 22.37 7.11 11.93
C ASP A 445 23.92 7.07 11.83
N SER A 446 24.55 7.23 10.66
CA SER A 446 26.03 7.10 10.56
C SER A 446 26.76 7.98 9.55
N CYS A 447 26.07 8.80 8.74
CA CYS A 447 26.73 9.61 7.72
C CYS A 447 27.37 10.88 8.31
N THR A 448 28.68 10.85 8.56
CA THR A 448 29.48 11.98 9.08
C THR A 448 30.05 12.89 7.98
N GLY A 449 29.45 12.91 6.79
CA GLY A 449 29.93 13.63 5.60
C GLY A 449 29.19 14.93 5.28
N THR A 450 29.41 15.45 4.07
CA THR A 450 28.58 16.51 3.48
C THR A 450 27.14 16.03 3.27
N VAL A 451 26.19 16.94 3.06
CA VAL A 451 24.76 16.58 2.82
C VAL A 451 24.63 15.55 1.69
N GLU A 452 25.32 15.81 0.57
CA GLU A 452 25.37 14.98 -0.63
C GLU A 452 25.89 13.55 -0.38
N ALA A 453 26.76 13.35 0.61
CA ALA A 453 27.29 12.04 0.97
C ALA A 453 26.28 11.17 1.75
N CYS A 454 25.15 11.74 2.16
CA CYS A 454 24.11 11.08 2.96
C CYS A 454 22.82 10.82 2.17
N ASP A 455 22.75 11.30 0.94
CA ASP A 455 21.61 11.13 0.04
C ASP A 455 21.53 9.69 -0.47
N ARG A 456 20.32 9.24 -0.83
CA ARG A 456 20.11 7.91 -1.44
C ARG A 456 20.00 7.96 -2.97
N TYR A 457 20.33 9.11 -3.56
CA TYR A 457 20.43 9.33 -5.00
C TYR A 457 21.91 9.37 -5.44
N PHE A 458 22.27 8.51 -6.37
CA PHE A 458 23.61 8.33 -6.92
C PHE A 458 23.58 8.70 -8.41
N PRO A 459 24.19 9.83 -8.84
CA PRO A 459 24.20 10.24 -10.25
C PRO A 459 25.03 9.29 -11.14
N ALA A 460 24.83 9.40 -12.45
CA ALA A 460 25.54 8.61 -13.45
C ALA A 460 27.06 8.55 -13.21
N GLY A 461 27.62 7.34 -13.18
CA GLY A 461 29.06 7.13 -12.96
C GLY A 461 29.51 7.11 -11.49
N THR A 462 28.59 7.26 -10.53
CA THR A 462 28.87 7.03 -9.10
C THR A 462 28.37 5.65 -8.67
N THR A 463 29.22 4.92 -7.93
CA THR A 463 28.87 3.61 -7.35
C THR A 463 28.51 3.81 -5.88
N PRO A 464 27.35 3.31 -5.41
CA PRO A 464 27.02 3.31 -3.98
C PRO A 464 27.94 2.39 -3.19
N ASP A 465 28.47 2.86 -2.05
CA ASP A 465 29.15 1.99 -1.07
C ASP A 465 28.16 1.06 -0.34
N THR A 466 26.87 1.40 -0.32
CA THR A 466 25.80 0.65 0.36
C THR A 466 24.50 0.63 -0.44
N PHE A 467 23.85 -0.53 -0.52
CA PHE A 467 22.61 -0.74 -1.29
C PHE A 467 21.38 -0.92 -0.39
N GLY A 468 21.10 0.12 0.40
CA GLY A 468 19.98 0.17 1.34
C GLY A 468 20.43 -0.12 2.77
N ALA A 469 19.68 -0.94 3.50
CA ALA A 469 20.11 -1.50 4.78
C ALA A 469 20.93 -2.79 4.61
N ASN A 470 21.59 -3.19 5.69
CA ASN A 470 22.23 -4.50 5.79
C ASN A 470 21.20 -5.62 5.65
N THR A 471 21.52 -6.69 4.92
CA THR A 471 20.62 -7.83 4.68
C THR A 471 20.21 -8.59 5.95
N GLY A 472 20.87 -8.33 7.09
CA GLY A 472 20.53 -8.83 8.42
C GLY A 472 19.65 -7.91 9.27
N ASP A 473 19.40 -6.65 8.86
CA ASP A 473 18.48 -5.73 9.53
C ASP A 473 17.14 -5.66 8.77
N PRO A 474 16.08 -6.34 9.26
CA PRO A 474 14.77 -6.33 8.62
C PRO A 474 13.96 -5.04 8.86
N SER A 475 14.43 -4.10 9.68
CA SER A 475 13.63 -2.97 10.18
C SER A 475 13.80 -1.65 9.39
N ASN A 476 14.89 -1.53 8.62
CA ASN A 476 15.33 -0.25 8.02
C ASN A 476 15.50 -0.29 6.50
N GLY A 477 14.54 -0.84 5.75
CA GLY A 477 14.57 -0.71 4.29
C GLY A 477 14.76 0.76 3.86
N LEU A 478 15.73 1.04 3.00
CA LEU A 478 15.95 2.36 2.41
C LEU A 478 15.80 2.29 0.88
N ILE A 479 15.49 3.42 0.25
CA ILE A 479 15.66 3.55 -1.19
C ILE A 479 17.16 3.61 -1.54
N THR A 480 17.51 3.16 -2.74
CA THR A 480 18.79 3.37 -3.40
C THR A 480 18.49 3.64 -4.86
N PHE A 481 18.71 4.87 -5.33
CA PHE A 481 18.48 5.25 -6.72
C PHE A 481 19.82 5.48 -7.41
N VAL A 482 20.15 4.67 -8.42
CA VAL A 482 21.35 4.84 -9.25
C VAL A 482 20.93 5.30 -10.64
N ASP A 483 21.36 6.50 -11.00
CA ASP A 483 21.02 7.14 -12.27
C ASP A 483 21.98 6.76 -13.40
N GLY A 484 22.17 5.45 -13.58
CA GLY A 484 23.07 4.87 -14.55
C GLY A 484 23.27 3.39 -14.26
N ASN A 485 24.42 2.85 -14.66
CA ASN A 485 24.77 1.45 -14.40
C ASN A 485 25.11 1.25 -12.92
N ALA A 486 24.73 0.11 -12.36
CA ALA A 486 25.01 -0.29 -10.99
C ALA A 486 25.57 -1.71 -10.93
N ALA A 487 26.55 -1.96 -10.06
CA ALA A 487 27.01 -3.30 -9.73
C ALA A 487 26.79 -3.56 -8.24
N LEU A 488 26.08 -4.65 -7.91
CA LEU A 488 25.85 -5.02 -6.52
C LEU A 488 27.12 -5.63 -5.91
N PRO A 489 27.63 -5.10 -4.78
CA PRO A 489 28.83 -5.63 -4.14
C PRO A 489 28.54 -6.98 -3.44
N PRO A 490 29.60 -7.75 -3.11
CA PRO A 490 29.45 -8.94 -2.27
C PRO A 490 28.73 -8.64 -0.96
N GLY A 491 27.65 -9.38 -0.66
CA GLY A 491 26.78 -9.14 0.51
C GLY A 491 25.68 -8.08 0.32
N GLY A 492 25.77 -7.30 -0.77
CA GLY A 492 24.74 -6.41 -1.33
C GLY A 492 23.94 -5.55 -0.34
N GLY A 493 22.63 -5.78 -0.21
CA GLY A 493 21.78 -4.91 0.63
C GLY A 493 20.27 -5.21 0.63
N ALA A 494 19.48 -4.32 1.22
CA ALA A 494 18.03 -4.50 1.41
C ALA A 494 17.22 -3.20 1.31
N GLY A 495 16.05 -3.27 0.67
CA GLY A 495 15.14 -2.14 0.48
C GLY A 495 14.63 -2.00 -0.96
N LEU A 496 14.49 -0.76 -1.44
CA LEU A 496 14.06 -0.45 -2.80
C LEU A 496 15.27 0.00 -3.63
N LEU A 497 15.71 -0.82 -4.58
CA LEU A 497 16.77 -0.48 -5.54
C LEU A 497 16.15 -0.04 -6.86
N VAL A 498 16.53 1.15 -7.34
CA VAL A 498 16.14 1.69 -8.65
C VAL A 498 17.40 1.96 -9.46
N VAL A 499 17.46 1.44 -10.68
CA VAL A 499 18.62 1.56 -11.58
C VAL A 499 18.11 1.99 -12.96
N THR A 500 18.61 3.10 -13.51
CA THR A 500 18.19 3.58 -14.84
C THR A 500 19.07 3.03 -15.98
N GLY A 501 20.28 2.54 -15.65
CA GLY A 501 21.16 1.81 -16.55
C GLY A 501 21.11 0.29 -16.32
N THR A 502 22.22 -0.37 -16.67
CA THR A 502 22.41 -1.81 -16.54
C THR A 502 22.68 -2.18 -15.08
N LEU A 503 21.96 -3.18 -14.56
CA LEU A 503 22.23 -3.76 -13.24
C LEU A 503 23.06 -5.05 -13.38
N ASP A 504 24.23 -5.03 -12.74
CA ASP A 504 25.16 -6.14 -12.65
C ASP A 504 25.05 -6.81 -11.27
N MET A 505 24.63 -8.08 -11.27
CA MET A 505 24.48 -8.95 -10.09
C MET A 505 25.46 -10.13 -10.11
N ARG A 506 26.62 -9.97 -10.77
CA ARG A 506 27.62 -11.03 -10.89
C ARG A 506 28.26 -11.41 -9.55
N GLY A 507 28.58 -12.69 -9.38
CA GLY A 507 29.25 -13.19 -8.17
C GLY A 507 28.31 -13.37 -6.96
N ASN A 508 28.74 -12.94 -5.77
CA ASN A 508 27.97 -13.10 -4.52
C ASN A 508 27.06 -11.89 -4.20
N ALA A 509 26.20 -11.53 -5.15
CA ALA A 509 25.24 -10.43 -5.00
C ALA A 509 23.98 -10.89 -4.22
N ASP A 510 23.91 -10.55 -2.94
CA ASP A 510 22.73 -10.73 -2.09
C ASP A 510 21.83 -9.49 -2.13
N PHE A 511 20.51 -9.63 -2.35
CA PHE A 511 19.60 -8.49 -2.21
C PHE A 511 18.24 -8.89 -1.63
N LYS A 512 17.68 -8.06 -0.74
CA LYS A 512 16.39 -8.34 -0.09
C LYS A 512 15.42 -7.17 -0.25
N GLY A 513 14.48 -7.27 -1.19
CA GLY A 513 13.47 -6.24 -1.42
C GLY A 513 12.97 -6.17 -2.86
N LEU A 514 12.73 -4.94 -3.34
CA LEU A 514 12.24 -4.68 -4.71
C LEU A 514 13.36 -4.05 -5.54
N ILE A 515 13.67 -4.65 -6.68
CA ILE A 515 14.62 -4.14 -7.66
C ILE A 515 13.86 -3.65 -8.89
N LEU A 516 14.11 -2.40 -9.30
CA LEU A 516 13.49 -1.75 -10.45
C LEU A 516 14.59 -1.31 -11.43
N VAL A 517 14.83 -2.08 -12.49
CA VAL A 517 15.74 -1.74 -13.59
C VAL A 517 14.92 -1.07 -14.70
N LEU A 518 14.85 0.26 -14.68
CA LEU A 518 13.90 1.06 -15.45
C LEU A 518 14.63 2.13 -16.29
N GLY A 519 14.95 1.80 -17.54
CA GLY A 519 15.65 2.70 -18.46
C GLY A 519 16.34 1.93 -19.60
N THR A 520 17.62 1.55 -19.46
CA THR A 520 18.26 0.63 -20.43
C THR A 520 17.69 -0.79 -20.35
N GLY A 521 17.09 -1.16 -19.21
CA GLY A 521 16.33 -2.39 -19.02
C GLY A 521 17.16 -3.65 -19.20
N GLU A 522 18.37 -3.68 -18.63
CA GLU A 522 19.33 -4.77 -18.75
C GLU A 522 19.75 -5.28 -17.36
N LEU A 523 19.61 -6.59 -17.15
CA LEU A 523 20.02 -7.28 -15.93
C LEU A 523 21.00 -8.42 -16.28
N LEU A 524 22.19 -8.37 -15.68
CA LEU A 524 23.29 -9.33 -15.89
C LEU A 524 23.58 -10.11 -14.61
N ARG A 525 23.60 -11.45 -14.67
CA ARG A 525 23.81 -12.36 -13.53
C ARG A 525 24.77 -13.50 -13.90
N ASP A 526 25.95 -13.11 -14.34
CA ASP A 526 27.00 -14.02 -14.81
C ASP A 526 28.00 -14.42 -13.69
N GLY A 527 28.83 -15.42 -13.96
CA GLY A 527 29.88 -15.88 -13.05
C GLY A 527 29.43 -16.78 -11.91
N GLY A 528 30.36 -17.15 -11.03
CA GLY A 528 30.12 -18.08 -9.92
C GLY A 528 29.79 -17.37 -8.60
N GLY A 529 28.77 -17.83 -7.87
CA GLY A 529 28.45 -17.30 -6.54
C GLY A 529 27.39 -18.09 -5.77
N ASN A 530 27.09 -17.65 -4.55
CA ASN A 530 26.06 -18.23 -3.66
C ASN A 530 25.08 -17.17 -3.13
N GLY A 531 24.98 -16.02 -3.82
CA GLY A 531 24.21 -14.86 -3.41
C GLY A 531 22.70 -15.06 -3.60
N THR A 532 21.93 -14.93 -2.53
CA THR A 532 20.48 -15.14 -2.53
C THR A 532 19.75 -13.81 -2.64
N THR A 533 18.93 -13.68 -3.69
CA THR A 533 17.99 -12.56 -3.85
C THR A 533 16.60 -12.96 -3.36
N LEU A 534 16.01 -12.17 -2.44
CA LEU A 534 14.66 -12.38 -1.91
C LEU A 534 13.79 -11.15 -2.20
N GLY A 535 12.63 -11.34 -2.85
CA GLY A 535 11.67 -10.26 -3.10
C GLY A 535 11.17 -10.26 -4.54
N SER A 536 11.28 -9.16 -5.27
CA SER A 536 10.87 -9.12 -6.69
C SER A 536 11.74 -8.19 -7.51
N ILE A 537 11.88 -8.52 -8.80
CA ILE A 537 12.66 -7.77 -9.78
C ILE A 537 11.73 -7.34 -10.93
N VAL A 538 11.82 -6.08 -11.35
CA VAL A 538 11.18 -5.57 -12.56
C VAL A 538 12.26 -5.03 -13.48
N VAL A 539 12.23 -5.46 -14.75
CA VAL A 539 13.14 -4.98 -15.79
C VAL A 539 12.31 -4.41 -16.94
N ALA A 540 12.53 -3.15 -17.29
CA ALA A 540 11.83 -2.47 -18.37
C ALA A 540 12.75 -1.51 -19.12
N LYS A 541 12.69 -1.54 -20.45
CA LYS A 541 13.50 -0.68 -21.32
C LYS A 541 12.64 0.41 -21.98
N PHE A 542 13.09 1.66 -21.90
CA PHE A 542 12.45 2.79 -22.57
C PHE A 542 13.45 3.94 -22.76
N GLY A 543 13.27 4.71 -23.82
CA GLY A 543 14.06 5.92 -24.07
C GLY A 543 13.56 7.13 -23.26
N ALA A 544 14.18 8.29 -23.47
CA ALA A 544 13.70 9.57 -22.94
C ALA A 544 12.28 9.93 -23.46
N THR A 545 11.92 9.41 -24.63
CA THR A 545 10.60 9.49 -25.27
C THR A 545 10.26 8.15 -25.94
N GLY A 546 9.01 7.99 -26.36
CA GLY A 546 8.53 6.77 -27.02
C GLY A 546 8.13 5.65 -26.06
N ASP A 547 7.78 4.52 -26.64
CA ASP A 547 7.16 3.36 -25.99
C ASP A 547 8.18 2.45 -25.29
N PHE A 548 7.71 1.35 -24.66
CA PHE A 548 8.62 0.32 -24.16
C PHE A 548 9.31 -0.41 -25.30
N LEU A 549 10.57 -0.79 -25.06
CA LEU A 549 11.47 -1.51 -25.95
C LEU A 549 11.80 -2.89 -25.38
N ALA A 550 12.41 -3.75 -26.20
CA ALA A 550 12.86 -5.09 -25.79
C ALA A 550 13.92 -5.02 -24.67
N SER A 551 13.60 -5.59 -23.51
CA SER A 551 14.49 -5.70 -22.34
C SER A 551 15.53 -6.81 -22.51
N SER A 552 16.47 -6.90 -21.55
CA SER A 552 17.52 -7.92 -21.51
C SER A 552 17.65 -8.54 -20.12
N PHE A 553 17.68 -9.87 -20.08
CA PHE A 553 18.00 -10.68 -18.91
C PHE A 553 19.01 -11.75 -19.32
N ASN A 554 20.19 -11.77 -18.71
CA ASN A 554 21.23 -12.75 -18.98
C ASN A 554 21.79 -13.32 -17.67
N SER A 555 21.93 -14.64 -17.63
CA SER A 555 22.42 -15.40 -16.48
C SER A 555 23.30 -16.56 -16.96
N ASN A 556 24.51 -16.28 -17.48
CA ASN A 556 25.43 -17.34 -17.93
C ASN A 556 26.34 -17.89 -16.81
N GLY A 557 26.01 -17.60 -15.54
CA GLY A 557 26.77 -18.00 -14.36
C GLY A 557 26.57 -19.45 -13.89
N GLY A 558 27.21 -19.76 -12.76
CA GLY A 558 27.10 -21.03 -12.04
C GLY A 558 27.10 -20.84 -10.52
N GLY A 559 27.02 -21.94 -9.76
CA GLY A 559 26.90 -21.89 -8.30
C GLY A 559 25.44 -21.84 -7.82
N THR A 560 25.21 -21.37 -6.60
CA THR A 560 23.91 -21.46 -5.90
C THR A 560 23.29 -20.08 -5.67
N ALA A 561 23.45 -19.18 -6.64
CA ALA A 561 22.95 -17.82 -6.57
C ALA A 561 21.44 -17.77 -6.87
N ASP A 562 20.59 -18.08 -5.88
CA ASP A 562 19.13 -18.13 -6.03
C ASP A 562 18.45 -16.75 -6.20
N VAL A 563 17.30 -16.73 -6.88
CA VAL A 563 16.33 -15.62 -6.87
C VAL A 563 14.95 -16.16 -6.48
N LYS A 564 14.42 -15.72 -5.34
CA LYS A 564 13.16 -16.23 -4.78
C LYS A 564 12.18 -15.10 -4.53
N TYR A 565 10.93 -15.33 -4.90
CA TYR A 565 9.85 -14.43 -4.54
C TYR A 565 9.70 -14.37 -3.01
N ASP A 566 9.58 -13.16 -2.46
CA ASP A 566 9.29 -12.95 -1.04
C ASP A 566 8.38 -11.73 -0.85
N SER A 567 7.10 -11.98 -0.55
CA SER A 567 6.10 -10.92 -0.44
C SER A 567 6.39 -9.93 0.71
N LYS A 568 7.00 -10.38 1.81
CA LYS A 568 7.34 -9.52 2.96
C LYS A 568 8.52 -8.61 2.64
N TRP A 569 9.51 -9.08 1.89
CA TRP A 569 10.61 -8.21 1.44
C TRP A 569 10.13 -7.18 0.41
N VAL A 570 9.21 -7.53 -0.50
CA VAL A 570 8.55 -6.55 -1.38
C VAL A 570 7.75 -5.52 -0.57
N GLU A 571 6.95 -5.96 0.40
CA GLU A 571 6.15 -5.07 1.26
C GLU A 571 7.04 -4.10 2.06
N ARG A 572 8.17 -4.57 2.59
CA ARG A 572 9.20 -3.73 3.24
C ARG A 572 9.83 -2.75 2.28
N ALA A 573 10.19 -3.17 1.06
CA ALA A 573 10.75 -2.29 0.04
C ALA A 573 9.77 -1.19 -0.39
N LEU A 574 8.47 -1.45 -0.43
CA LEU A 574 7.47 -0.41 -0.69
C LEU A 574 7.30 0.55 0.49
N SER A 575 7.43 0.05 1.73
CA SER A 575 7.34 0.89 2.94
C SER A 575 8.38 2.00 3.00
N THR A 576 9.53 1.83 2.33
CA THR A 576 10.61 2.85 2.27
C THR A 576 10.15 4.12 1.58
N THR A 577 9.10 4.07 0.74
CA THR A 577 8.58 5.21 -0.02
C THR A 577 7.63 6.11 0.78
N ALA A 578 7.28 5.69 2.00
CA ALA A 578 6.38 6.35 2.95
C ALA A 578 4.93 6.60 2.41
N PRO A 579 3.95 6.88 3.29
CA PRO A 579 2.62 7.26 2.85
C PRO A 579 2.58 8.57 2.04
N ARG A 580 1.82 8.56 0.95
CA ARG A 580 1.64 9.68 0.01
C ARG A 580 0.21 10.19 0.05
N VAL A 581 0.03 11.51 0.08
CA VAL A 581 -1.28 12.13 -0.11
C VAL A 581 -1.68 11.99 -1.58
N MET A 582 -2.83 11.37 -1.84
CA MET A 582 -3.41 11.20 -3.18
C MET A 582 -4.29 12.39 -3.59
N GLY A 583 -4.88 13.08 -2.62
CA GLY A 583 -5.72 14.25 -2.82
C GLY A 583 -6.19 14.84 -1.50
N VAL A 584 -6.55 16.12 -1.53
CA VAL A 584 -7.12 16.88 -0.41
C VAL A 584 -8.37 17.58 -0.92
N SER A 585 -9.43 17.63 -0.11
CA SER A 585 -10.63 18.43 -0.40
C SER A 585 -11.22 18.99 0.88
N GLU A 586 -12.00 20.07 0.74
CA GLU A 586 -12.95 20.44 1.79
C GLU A 586 -14.06 19.40 1.84
N SER A 587 -14.54 19.09 3.05
CA SER A 587 -15.69 18.20 3.25
C SER A 587 -16.88 19.06 3.62
N GLU A 588 -18.00 18.88 2.93
CA GLU A 588 -19.30 19.28 3.49
C GLU A 588 -19.67 18.34 4.65
N ASN A 589 -20.58 18.79 5.51
CA ASN A 589 -20.81 18.25 6.86
C ASN A 589 -22.02 17.33 6.93
#